data_AF-M0M9D5-F1
#
_entry.id   AF-M0M9D5-F1
#
_cell.length_a   1.000
_cell.length_b   1.000
_cell.length_c   1.000
_cell.angle_alpha   90.00
_cell.angle_beta   90.00
_cell.angle_gamma   90.00
#
_symmetry.space_group_name_H-M   'P 1'
#
loop_
_entity.id
_entity.type
_entity.pdbx_description
1 polymer ?
#
loop_
_entity_poly.entity_id
_entity_poly.type
_entity_poly.pdbx_seq_one_letter_code
_entity_poly.pdbx_strand_id
1 'polypeptide(L)' 'MFDPRTMLEQPHHAARQCPSCDTTLSNVQGVDVCPNCRWTDGQNR' A
#
# COMPACT_ATOMS: atom_id res chain seq x y z
N MET A 1 -8.21 -21.04 29.14
CA MET A 1 -6.88 -20.61 28.64
C MET A 1 -7.08 -20.00 27.25
N PHE A 2 -7.26 -18.68 27.16
CA PHE A 2 -7.26 -17.96 25.89
C PHE A 2 -6.56 -16.64 26.18
N ASP A 3 -5.32 -16.50 25.70
CA ASP A 3 -4.50 -15.30 25.87
C ASP A 3 -4.90 -14.27 24.79
N PRO A 4 -5.42 -13.09 25.16
CA PRO A 4 -5.97 -12.13 24.19
C PRO A 4 -4.91 -11.21 23.56
N ARG A 5 -3.61 -11.56 23.58
CA ARG A 5 -2.53 -10.65 23.14
C ARG A 5 -2.01 -10.88 21.73
N THR A 6 -2.80 -11.46 20.84
CA THR A 6 -2.51 -11.37 19.40
C THR A 6 -2.85 -9.95 18.95
N MET A 7 -1.93 -9.01 19.19
CA MET A 7 -1.91 -7.75 18.45
C MET A 7 -2.05 -8.11 16.98
N LEU A 8 -3.08 -7.60 16.32
CA LEU A 8 -3.13 -7.57 14.86
C LEU A 8 -1.81 -6.91 14.43
N GLU A 9 -0.87 -7.72 13.92
CA GLU A 9 0.26 -7.20 13.18
C GLU A 9 -0.36 -6.31 12.10
N GLN A 10 -0.15 -5.00 12.25
CA GLN A 10 -0.61 -4.04 11.29
C GLN A 10 -0.12 -4.56 9.94
N PRO A 11 -0.99 -4.70 8.93
CA PRO A 11 -0.51 -5.11 7.63
C PRO A 11 0.43 -4.01 7.18
N HIS A 12 1.72 -4.24 7.39
CA HIS A 12 2.80 -3.45 6.84
C HIS A 12 2.76 -3.74 5.35
N HIS A 13 1.74 -3.21 4.67
CA HIS A 13 1.78 -3.00 3.25
C HIS A 13 2.99 -2.11 3.06
N ALA A 14 4.12 -2.75 2.74
CA ALA A 14 5.38 -2.07 2.48
C ALA A 14 5.04 -0.92 1.53
N ALA A 15 5.28 0.31 1.98
CA ALA A 15 4.91 1.50 1.24
C ALA A 15 5.60 1.41 -0.14
N ARG A 16 4.86 1.03 -1.18
CA ARG A 16 5.45 0.88 -2.51
C ARG A 16 5.87 2.26 -2.98
N GLN A 17 6.99 2.34 -3.69
CA GLN A 17 7.43 3.58 -4.33
C GLN A 17 7.01 3.58 -5.80
N CYS A 18 6.67 4.76 -6.32
CA CYS A 18 6.30 4.91 -7.71
C CYS A 18 7.53 4.70 -8.60
N PRO A 19 7.51 3.78 -9.57
CA PRO A 19 8.65 3.53 -10.45
C PRO A 19 8.98 4.73 -11.37
N SER A 20 8.07 5.69 -11.51
CA SER A 20 8.26 6.84 -12.40
C SER A 20 8.86 8.06 -11.69
N CYS A 21 8.68 8.21 -10.39
CA CYS A 21 9.07 9.44 -9.67
C CYS A 21 9.54 9.20 -8.22
N ASP A 22 9.75 7.94 -7.84
CA ASP A 22 10.23 7.49 -6.51
C ASP A 22 9.34 7.90 -5.31
N THR A 23 8.20 8.53 -5.59
CA THR A 23 7.25 9.02 -4.58
C THR A 23 6.55 7.83 -3.90
N THR A 24 6.32 7.94 -2.59
CA THR A 24 5.52 6.97 -1.84
C THR A 24 4.11 6.84 -2.42
N LEU A 25 3.76 5.63 -2.84
CA LEU A 25 2.43 5.32 -3.35
C LEU A 25 1.43 5.34 -2.21
N SER A 26 0.26 5.90 -2.50
CA SER A 26 -0.88 5.90 -1.61
C SER A 26 -1.80 4.76 -2.02
N ASN A 27 -2.09 3.86 -1.07
CA ASN A 27 -3.07 2.82 -1.33
C ASN A 27 -4.48 3.37 -1.11
N VAL A 28 -5.26 3.44 -2.19
CA VAL A 28 -6.65 3.87 -2.16
C VAL A 28 -7.51 2.68 -2.55
N GLN A 29 -8.31 2.17 -1.61
CA GLN A 29 -9.22 1.03 -1.82
C GLN A 29 -8.53 -0.24 -2.33
N GLY A 30 -7.27 -0.48 -1.93
CA GLY A 30 -6.48 -1.63 -2.41
C GLY A 30 -5.71 -1.37 -3.70
N VAL A 31 -5.82 -0.18 -4.29
CA VAL A 31 -5.07 0.22 -5.49
C VAL A 31 -3.94 1.16 -5.10
N ASP A 32 -2.72 0.83 -5.50
CA ASP A 32 -1.56 1.71 -5.30
C ASP A 32 -1.57 2.84 -6.34
N VAL A 33 -1.65 4.08 -5.86
CA VAL A 33 -1.74 5.30 -6.69
C VAL A 33 -0.63 6.27 -6.33
N CYS A 34 0.03 6.83 -7.34
CA CYS A 34 1.00 7.90 -7.15
C CYS A 34 0.31 9.27 -7.18
N PRO A 35 0.34 10.05 -6.09
CA PRO A 35 -0.26 11.39 -6.07
C PRO A 35 0.49 12.40 -6.96
N ASN A 36 1.78 12.15 -7.25
CA ASN A 36 2.62 13.06 -8.01
C ASN A 36 2.40 12.93 -9.54
N CYS A 37 2.58 11.73 -10.10
CA CYS A 37 2.45 11.50 -11.55
C CYS A 37 1.15 10.81 -11.98
N ARG A 38 0.21 10.54 -11.05
CA ARG A 38 -1.05 9.82 -11.29
C ARG A 38 -0.90 8.38 -11.82
N TRP A 39 0.26 7.76 -11.61
CA TRP A 39 0.46 6.33 -11.88
C TRP A 39 -0.46 5.46 -11.00
N THR A 40 -1.01 4.36 -11.53
CA THR A 40 -1.93 3.47 -10.82
C THR A 40 -1.63 2.00 -11.14
N ASP A 41 -1.48 1.15 -10.12
CA ASP A 41 -1.18 -0.29 -10.23
C ASP A 41 -2.37 -1.15 -10.74
N GLY A 42 -3.53 -0.54 -11.03
CA GLY A 42 -4.75 -1.23 -11.47
C GLY A 42 -4.93 -1.42 -12.98
N GLN A 43 -3.96 -1.03 -13.81
CA GLN A 43 -4.12 -0.98 -15.28
C GLN A 43 -3.65 -2.25 -16.02
N ASN A 44 -3.25 -3.32 -15.33
CA ASN A 44 -2.73 -4.55 -15.96
C ASN A 44 -3.65 -5.77 -15.78
N ARG A 45 -4.88 -5.69 -16.27
CA ARG A 45 -5.74 -6.87 -16.49
C ARG A 45 -5.92 -7.15 -17.98
#